data_AF-A0A1H0R2Z3-F1
#
_entry.id   AF-A0A1H0R2Z3-F1
#
_cell.length_a   1.000
_cell.length_b   1.000
_cell.length_c   1.000
_cell.angle_alpha   90.00
_cell.angle_beta   90.00
_cell.angle_gamma   90.00
#
_symmetry.space_group_name_H-M   'P 1'
#
loop_
_entity.id
_entity.type
_entity.pdbx_description
1 polymer ?
#
loop_
_entity_poly.entity_id
_entity_poly.type
_entity_poly.pdbx_seq_one_letter_code
_entity_poly.pdbx_strand_id
1 'polypeptide(L)'
;MVLATPTGPVARYFYDCEFIEDGRTIELISIGVVAQDGREFYAVSTDFDPSTAGNWVRRNVLGKLPSPSDPSWRSRSRIRDDLFAFLMAPGLPIELWAWYAAYDHVVLGQLWGAMPAMPREVPKLTKEIRQHWEAAGCPSIPEPGKDRHNALADARLGYARWLAADAVLSTPASQ
;
A
#
# COMPACT_ATOMS: atom_id res chain seq x y z
N MET A 1 -9.06 13.53 -19.16
CA MET A 1 -10.40 13.57 -18.54
C MET A 1 -10.24 13.03 -17.12
N VAL A 2 -10.27 13.90 -16.12
CA VAL A 2 -10.25 13.46 -14.70
C VAL A 2 -11.60 12.78 -14.47
N LEU A 3 -11.60 11.49 -14.13
CA LEU A 3 -12.83 10.83 -13.70
C LEU A 3 -13.28 11.58 -12.43
N ALA A 4 -14.52 12.07 -12.43
CA ALA A 4 -15.07 12.76 -11.27
C ALA A 4 -14.96 11.86 -10.03
N THR A 5 -14.66 12.45 -8.87
CA THR A 5 -14.67 11.73 -7.60
C THR A 5 -16.01 11.01 -7.45
N PRO A 6 -16.03 9.68 -7.22
CA PRO A 6 -17.28 8.94 -7.07
C PRO A 6 -18.14 9.56 -5.96
N THR A 7 -19.41 9.82 -6.25
CA THR A 7 -20.37 10.41 -5.30
C THR A 7 -21.13 9.34 -4.49
N GLY A 8 -20.64 8.10 -4.48
CA GLY A 8 -21.27 6.93 -3.87
C GLY A 8 -20.28 6.11 -3.01
N PRO A 9 -20.65 4.90 -2.57
CA PRO A 9 -19.76 4.05 -1.80
C PRO A 9 -18.49 3.72 -2.60
N VAL A 10 -17.35 3.73 -1.91
CA VAL A 10 -16.03 3.43 -2.47
C VAL A 10 -15.36 2.33 -1.64
N ALA A 11 -14.58 1.48 -2.29
CA ALA A 11 -13.70 0.52 -1.61
C ALA A 11 -12.35 1.17 -1.35
N ARG A 12 -12.01 1.42 -0.08
CA ARG A 12 -10.72 1.99 0.31
C ARG A 12 -9.71 0.90 0.65
N TYR A 13 -8.51 1.07 0.14
CA TYR A 13 -7.39 0.16 0.35
C TYR A 13 -6.19 0.95 0.85
N PHE A 14 -5.59 0.46 1.94
CA PHE A 14 -4.41 1.00 2.57
C PHE A 14 -3.26 0.06 2.29
N TYR A 15 -2.17 0.56 1.72
CA TYR A 15 -1.06 -0.30 1.31
C TYR A 15 0.29 0.32 1.61
N ASP A 16 1.28 -0.55 1.60
CA ASP A 16 2.69 -0.26 1.74
C ASP A 16 3.48 -1.26 0.89
N CYS A 17 4.62 -0.83 0.36
CA CYS A 17 5.54 -1.66 -0.40
C CYS A 17 6.94 -1.58 0.19
N GLU A 18 7.60 -2.73 0.25
CA GLU A 18 9.04 -2.78 0.45
C GLU A 18 9.72 -2.98 -0.90
N PHE A 19 10.83 -2.27 -1.14
CA PHE A 19 11.52 -2.30 -2.44
C PHE A 19 13.01 -1.97 -2.31
N ILE A 20 13.76 -2.29 -3.37
CA ILE A 20 15.13 -1.82 -3.58
C ILE A 20 15.06 -0.71 -4.62
N GLU A 21 15.54 0.49 -4.27
CA GLU A 21 15.66 1.61 -5.20
C GLU A 21 17.12 2.08 -5.28
N ASP A 22 17.51 2.59 -6.45
CA ASP A 22 18.87 3.06 -6.75
C ASP A 22 18.90 4.46 -7.40
N GLY A 23 17.80 5.21 -7.28
CA GLY A 23 17.58 6.47 -7.99
C GLY A 23 17.27 6.32 -9.50
N ARG A 24 17.14 5.10 -10.03
CA ARG A 24 16.75 4.83 -11.43
C ARG A 24 15.56 3.87 -11.53
N THR A 25 15.63 2.76 -10.81
CA THR A 25 14.62 1.70 -10.79
C THR A 25 14.07 1.49 -9.38
N ILE A 26 12.89 0.85 -9.30
CA ILE A 26 12.27 0.44 -8.04
C ILE A 26 11.89 -1.03 -8.17
N GLU A 27 12.66 -1.90 -7.52
CA GLU A 27 12.48 -3.35 -7.54
C GLU A 27 11.63 -3.79 -6.35
N LEU A 28 10.40 -4.25 -6.62
CA LEU A 28 9.46 -4.67 -5.58
C LEU A 28 9.99 -5.89 -4.81
N ILE A 29 10.13 -5.77 -3.49
CA ILE A 29 10.35 -6.89 -2.57
C ILE A 29 9.00 -7.47 -2.13
N SER A 30 8.12 -6.66 -1.55
CA SER A 30 6.82 -7.12 -1.05
C SER A 30 5.78 -6.01 -1.06
N ILE A 31 4.51 -6.40 -1.03
CA ILE A 31 3.36 -5.49 -0.95
C ILE A 31 2.36 -6.04 0.07
N GLY A 32 1.90 -5.17 0.96
CA GLY A 32 0.82 -5.44 1.91
C GLY A 32 -0.35 -4.51 1.65
N VAL A 33 -1.58 -5.02 1.68
CA VAL A 33 -2.80 -4.24 1.48
C VAL A 33 -3.86 -4.63 2.51
N VAL A 34 -4.47 -3.64 3.13
CA VAL A 34 -5.62 -3.76 4.03
C VAL A 34 -6.80 -3.05 3.39
N ALA A 35 -7.91 -3.75 3.22
CA ALA A 35 -9.17 -3.17 2.77
C ALA A 35 -9.96 -2.65 3.97
N GLN A 36 -10.72 -1.57 3.79
CA GLN A 36 -11.59 -1.01 4.84
C GLN A 36 -12.65 -2.02 5.33
N ASP A 37 -13.00 -3.03 4.51
CA ASP A 37 -13.93 -4.11 4.84
C ASP A 37 -13.29 -5.27 5.64
N GLY A 38 -12.00 -5.16 6.00
CA GLY A 38 -11.27 -6.13 6.82
C GLY A 38 -10.53 -7.22 6.04
N ARG A 39 -10.64 -7.27 4.70
CA ARG A 39 -9.82 -8.18 3.89
C ARG A 39 -8.37 -7.72 3.86
N GLU A 40 -7.45 -8.67 3.73
CA GLU A 40 -6.02 -8.40 3.66
C GLU A 40 -5.36 -9.17 2.51
N PHE A 41 -4.32 -8.58 1.96
CA PHE A 41 -3.47 -9.17 0.93
C PHE A 41 -2.02 -8.94 1.30
N TYR A 42 -1.19 -9.98 1.15
CA TYR A 42 0.25 -9.87 1.30
C TYR A 42 0.94 -10.80 0.30
N ALA A 43 1.98 -10.27 -0.34
CA ALA A 43 2.83 -11.06 -1.23
C ALA A 43 4.27 -10.55 -1.19
N VAL A 44 5.20 -11.48 -1.41
CA VAL A 44 6.62 -11.23 -1.60
C VAL A 44 6.97 -11.62 -3.03
N SER A 45 7.63 -10.74 -3.76
CA SER A 45 8.07 -10.98 -5.13
C SER A 45 9.18 -12.04 -5.14
N THR A 46 9.09 -13.02 -6.03
CA THR A 46 10.19 -13.93 -6.34
C THR A 46 11.21 -13.35 -7.31
N ASP A 47 10.94 -12.17 -7.85
CA ASP A 47 11.64 -11.65 -9.04
C ASP A 47 12.68 -10.59 -8.69
N PHE A 48 12.77 -10.13 -7.43
CA PHE A 48 13.81 -9.20 -7.01
C PHE A 48 15.12 -9.93 -6.72
N ASP A 49 16.25 -9.26 -6.97
CA ASP A 49 17.57 -9.79 -6.59
C ASP A 49 17.96 -9.28 -5.19
N PRO A 50 17.98 -10.11 -4.14
CA PRO A 50 18.39 -9.69 -2.80
C PRO A 50 19.87 -9.26 -2.73
N SER A 51 20.69 -9.59 -3.72
CA SER A 51 22.10 -9.21 -3.78
C SER A 51 22.29 -7.71 -4.01
N THR A 52 21.32 -7.03 -4.63
CA THR A 52 21.38 -5.59 -4.90
C THR A 52 20.95 -4.74 -3.70
N ALA A 53 20.40 -5.35 -2.65
CA ALA A 53 19.91 -4.65 -1.47
C ALA A 53 21.06 -3.95 -0.71
N GLY A 54 20.85 -2.67 -0.39
CA GLY A 54 21.74 -1.92 0.49
C GLY A 54 21.69 -2.39 1.96
N ASN A 55 22.66 -1.93 2.76
CA ASN A 55 22.79 -2.32 4.18
C ASN A 55 21.55 -2.04 5.03
N TRP A 56 20.75 -1.02 4.66
CA TRP A 56 19.53 -0.71 5.37
C TRP A 56 18.44 -1.75 5.11
N VAL A 57 18.16 -2.06 3.84
CA VAL A 57 17.15 -3.06 3.42
C VAL A 57 17.49 -4.44 3.96
N ARG A 58 18.76 -4.85 3.90
CA ARG A 58 19.21 -6.14 4.45
C ARG A 58 18.90 -6.28 5.95
N ARG A 59 19.13 -5.22 6.73
CA ARG A 59 18.94 -5.24 8.19
C ARG A 59 17.48 -5.11 8.59
N ASN A 60 16.70 -4.31 7.85
CA ASN A 60 15.36 -3.92 8.29
C ASN A 60 14.24 -4.67 7.57
N VAL A 61 14.45 -5.14 6.34
CA VAL A 61 13.40 -5.74 5.50
C VAL A 61 13.62 -7.23 5.31
N LEU A 62 14.77 -7.64 4.76
CA LEU A 62 14.96 -9.02 4.30
C LEU A 62 14.85 -10.06 5.43
N GLY A 63 15.31 -9.72 6.63
CA GLY A 63 15.21 -10.59 7.81
C GLY A 63 13.78 -10.79 8.35
N LYS A 64 12.80 -10.02 7.85
CA LYS A 64 11.39 -10.11 8.24
C LYS A 64 10.52 -10.82 7.20
N LEU A 65 11.10 -11.22 6.08
CA LEU A 65 10.39 -11.98 5.06
C LEU A 65 10.04 -13.38 5.60
N PRO A 66 8.90 -13.95 5.17
CA PRO A 66 8.51 -15.29 5.56
C PRO A 66 9.47 -16.34 4.99
N SER A 67 9.38 -17.57 5.52
CA SER A 67 10.12 -18.72 4.99
C SER A 67 9.97 -18.81 3.46
N PRO A 68 11.03 -19.18 2.70
CA PRO A 68 10.93 -19.36 1.24
C PRO A 68 9.84 -20.35 0.78
N SER A 69 9.38 -21.24 1.65
CA SER A 69 8.28 -22.18 1.38
C SER A 69 6.88 -21.59 1.59
N ASP A 70 6.78 -20.34 2.07
CA ASP A 70 5.51 -19.69 2.37
C ASP A 70 4.75 -19.33 1.08
N PRO A 71 3.42 -19.54 1.00
CA PRO A 71 2.63 -19.28 -0.20
C PRO A 71 2.48 -17.79 -0.55
N SER A 72 2.96 -16.87 0.31
CA SER A 72 3.05 -15.44 -0.02
C SER A 72 4.12 -15.12 -1.05
N TRP A 73 5.12 -15.99 -1.27
CA TRP A 73 6.10 -15.84 -2.34
C TRP A 73 5.46 -16.09 -3.71
N ARG A 74 5.48 -15.07 -4.58
CA ARG A 74 4.80 -15.07 -5.88
C ARG A 74 5.60 -14.30 -6.93
N SER A 75 5.50 -14.71 -8.19
CA SER A 75 6.04 -13.91 -9.31
C SER A 75 5.31 -12.57 -9.41
N ARG A 76 5.95 -11.56 -10.00
CA ARG A 76 5.31 -10.24 -10.22
C ARG A 76 4.01 -10.35 -11.03
N SER A 77 3.98 -11.24 -12.02
CA SER A 77 2.76 -11.53 -12.81
C SER A 77 1.63 -12.08 -11.94
N ARG A 78 1.94 -12.97 -10.99
CA ARG A 78 0.94 -13.53 -10.07
C ARG A 78 0.49 -12.50 -9.04
N ILE A 79 1.41 -11.67 -8.51
CA ILE A 79 1.07 -10.55 -7.63
C ILE A 79 0.12 -9.59 -8.33
N ARG A 80 0.43 -9.20 -9.58
CA ARG A 80 -0.43 -8.33 -10.40
C ARG A 80 -1.86 -8.87 -10.52
N ASP A 81 -1.98 -10.15 -10.89
CA ASP A 81 -3.29 -10.77 -11.15
C ASP A 81 -4.10 -10.95 -9.86
N ASP A 82 -3.46 -11.43 -8.78
CA ASP A 82 -4.13 -11.62 -7.49
C ASP A 82 -4.50 -10.28 -6.83
N LEU A 83 -3.63 -9.28 -6.92
CA LEU A 83 -3.90 -7.93 -6.41
C LEU A 83 -5.07 -7.30 -7.15
N PHE A 84 -5.11 -7.41 -8.48
CA PHE A 84 -6.24 -6.90 -9.26
C PHE A 84 -7.55 -7.56 -8.85
N ALA A 85 -7.56 -8.90 -8.71
CA ALA A 85 -8.73 -9.63 -8.23
C ALA A 85 -9.15 -9.19 -6.83
N PHE A 86 -8.19 -8.98 -5.92
CA PHE A 86 -8.43 -8.50 -4.57
C PHE A 86 -9.07 -7.09 -4.55
N LEU A 87 -8.54 -6.16 -5.36
CA LEU A 87 -9.05 -4.78 -5.43
C LEU A 87 -10.47 -4.71 -6.03
N MET A 88 -10.77 -5.58 -7.00
CA MET A 88 -12.05 -5.59 -7.71
C MET A 88 -13.17 -6.33 -6.98
N ALA A 89 -12.85 -7.16 -5.98
CA ALA A 89 -13.82 -8.06 -5.33
C ALA A 89 -15.11 -7.37 -4.83
N PRO A 90 -15.09 -6.14 -4.28
CA PRO A 90 -16.33 -5.46 -3.84
C PRO A 90 -17.23 -4.95 -4.97
N GLY A 91 -16.74 -4.88 -6.21
CA GLY A 91 -17.48 -4.26 -7.32
C GLY A 91 -17.74 -2.76 -7.14
N LEU A 92 -16.94 -2.08 -6.32
CA LEU A 92 -17.03 -0.64 -6.03
C LEU A 92 -15.86 0.13 -6.65
N PRO A 93 -16.01 1.44 -6.91
CA PRO A 93 -14.88 2.30 -7.25
C PRO A 93 -13.77 2.21 -6.18
N ILE A 94 -12.53 2.13 -6.63
CA ILE A 94 -11.35 1.92 -5.77
C ILE A 94 -10.77 3.26 -5.32
N GLU A 95 -10.41 3.38 -4.05
CA GLU A 95 -9.51 4.41 -3.53
C GLU A 95 -8.25 3.75 -2.95
N LEU A 96 -7.09 4.23 -3.40
CA LEU A 96 -5.80 3.80 -2.87
C LEU A 96 -5.27 4.84 -1.88
N TRP A 97 -4.75 4.37 -0.76
CA TRP A 97 -4.14 5.17 0.30
C TRP A 97 -2.81 4.55 0.73
N ALA A 98 -1.78 5.36 0.88
CA ALA A 98 -0.50 4.92 1.45
C ALA A 98 0.15 6.07 2.24
N TRP A 99 1.13 5.73 3.07
CA TRP A 99 1.86 6.68 3.92
C TRP A 99 3.20 7.03 3.26
N TYR A 100 3.38 8.28 2.83
CA TYR A 100 4.47 8.69 1.91
C TYR A 100 4.45 7.95 0.57
N ALA A 101 3.29 7.98 -0.07
CA ALA A 101 2.85 7.08 -1.14
C ALA A 101 3.61 7.13 -2.48
N ALA A 102 4.57 8.04 -2.65
CA ALA A 102 5.09 8.37 -3.98
C ALA A 102 5.75 7.16 -4.66
N TYR A 103 6.74 6.54 -4.01
CA TYR A 103 7.45 5.38 -4.56
C TYR A 103 6.55 4.13 -4.56
N ASP A 104 5.72 3.96 -3.53
CA ASP A 104 4.73 2.88 -3.45
C ASP A 104 3.76 2.89 -4.63
N HIS A 105 3.31 4.07 -5.06
CA HIS A 105 2.43 4.20 -6.22
C HIS A 105 3.15 3.82 -7.52
N VAL A 106 4.41 4.24 -7.67
CA VAL A 106 5.19 3.87 -8.87
C VAL A 106 5.39 2.36 -8.93
N VAL A 107 5.84 1.73 -7.85
CA VAL A 107 6.13 0.28 -7.86
C VAL A 107 4.87 -0.56 -8.00
N LEU A 108 3.74 -0.12 -7.44
CA LEU A 108 2.42 -0.73 -7.67
C LEU A 108 2.04 -0.63 -9.17
N GLY A 109 2.14 0.56 -9.76
CA GLY A 109 1.82 0.77 -11.19
C GLY A 109 2.69 -0.08 -12.12
N GLN A 110 3.98 -0.23 -11.77
CA GLN A 110 4.94 -1.04 -12.50
C GLN A 110 4.63 -2.56 -12.51
N LEU A 111 3.70 -3.05 -11.69
CA LEU A 111 3.16 -4.42 -11.85
C LEU A 111 2.48 -4.62 -13.22
N TRP A 112 1.94 -3.55 -13.81
CA TRP A 112 1.36 -3.56 -15.16
C TRP A 112 2.30 -2.96 -16.23
N GLY A 113 3.52 -2.58 -15.86
CA GLY A 113 4.47 -1.91 -16.74
C GLY A 113 4.26 -0.39 -16.77
N ALA A 114 4.13 0.19 -17.96
CA ALA A 114 3.90 1.62 -18.10
C ALA A 114 2.47 2.01 -17.66
N MET A 115 2.29 3.23 -17.16
CA MET A 115 0.99 3.73 -16.68
C MET A 115 -0.19 3.54 -17.67
N PRO A 116 -0.03 3.65 -19.01
CA PRO A 116 -1.12 3.36 -19.96
C PRO A 116 -1.62 1.90 -19.95
N ALA A 117 -0.79 0.95 -19.49
CA ALA A 117 -1.15 -0.46 -19.39
C ALA A 117 -1.88 -0.82 -18.08
N MET A 118 -1.93 0.11 -17.11
CA MET A 118 -2.72 -0.09 -15.89
C MET A 118 -4.22 -0.21 -16.23
N PRO A 119 -4.95 -1.12 -15.56
CA PRO A 119 -6.39 -1.24 -15.70
C PRO A 119 -7.08 0.11 -15.44
N ARG A 120 -8.22 0.35 -16.10
CA ARG A 120 -8.95 1.62 -15.98
C ARG A 120 -9.54 1.80 -14.58
N GLU A 121 -9.85 0.68 -13.94
CA GLU A 121 -10.45 0.55 -12.63
C GLU A 121 -9.45 0.89 -11.51
N VAL A 122 -8.15 0.67 -11.73
CA VAL A 122 -7.10 1.02 -10.76
C VAL A 122 -6.79 2.51 -10.88
N PRO A 123 -6.96 3.30 -9.80
CA PRO A 123 -6.69 4.72 -9.82
C PRO A 123 -5.22 5.02 -10.17
N LYS A 124 -5.00 6.05 -10.98
CA LYS A 124 -3.66 6.60 -11.30
C LYS A 124 -3.18 7.59 -10.22
N LEU A 125 -3.79 7.53 -9.05
CA LEU A 125 -3.53 8.37 -7.91
C LEU A 125 -3.64 7.50 -6.65
N THR A 126 -2.64 7.59 -5.80
CA THR A 126 -2.74 7.18 -4.40
C THR A 126 -2.91 8.42 -3.54
N LYS A 127 -3.90 8.41 -2.65
CA LYS A 127 -4.12 9.47 -1.66
C LYS A 127 -3.10 9.33 -0.52
N GLU A 128 -2.64 10.47 -0.01
CA GLU A 128 -1.56 10.52 0.98
C GLU A 128 -2.11 10.50 2.42
N ILE A 129 -1.85 9.43 3.16
CA ILE A 129 -2.29 9.27 4.55
C ILE A 129 -1.58 10.31 5.44
N ARG A 130 -0.30 10.61 5.21
CA ARG A 130 0.44 11.61 6.01
C ARG A 130 -0.23 12.98 5.93
N GLN A 131 -0.62 13.41 4.73
CA GLN A 131 -1.31 14.67 4.49
C GLN A 131 -2.67 14.70 5.18
N HIS A 132 -3.43 13.60 5.10
CA HIS A 132 -4.71 13.48 5.80
C HIS A 132 -4.55 13.52 7.34
N TRP A 133 -3.51 12.87 7.86
CA TRP A 133 -3.19 12.88 9.28
C TRP A 133 -2.71 14.25 9.78
N GLU A 134 -1.93 14.99 8.97
CA GLU A 134 -1.55 16.38 9.25
C GLU A 134 -2.77 17.31 9.30
N ALA A 135 -3.71 17.16 8.36
CA ALA A 135 -4.94 17.94 8.32
C ALA A 135 -5.80 17.74 9.57
N ALA A 136 -5.73 16.55 10.19
CA ALA A 136 -6.40 16.23 11.45
C ALA A 136 -5.64 16.69 12.72
N GLY A 137 -4.51 17.40 12.58
CA GLY A 137 -3.70 17.83 13.73
C GLY A 137 -2.80 16.74 14.31
N CYS A 138 -2.47 15.70 13.52
CA CYS A 138 -1.61 14.58 13.92
C CYS A 138 -2.08 13.87 15.20
N PRO A 139 -3.33 13.35 15.26
CA PRO A 139 -3.84 12.65 16.43
C PRO A 139 -2.97 11.47 16.81
N SER A 140 -2.86 11.19 18.11
CA SER A 140 -2.08 10.07 18.61
C SER A 140 -2.65 8.73 18.12
N ILE A 141 -1.75 7.79 17.88
CA ILE A 141 -2.07 6.39 17.61
C ILE A 141 -1.30 5.53 18.61
N PRO A 142 -1.76 4.29 18.91
CA PRO A 142 -0.95 3.33 19.64
C PRO A 142 0.44 3.19 18.99
N GLU A 143 1.46 2.99 19.83
CA GLU A 143 2.84 2.85 19.36
C GLU A 143 2.93 1.82 18.22
N PRO A 144 3.62 2.15 17.11
CA PRO A 144 3.92 1.18 16.07
C PRO A 144 4.57 -0.04 16.73
N GLY A 145 3.95 -1.21 16.58
CA GLY A 145 4.53 -2.46 17.08
C GLY A 145 5.95 -2.70 16.52
N LYS A 146 6.60 -3.77 16.98
CA LYS A 146 7.98 -4.10 16.57
C LYS A 146 8.11 -4.52 15.10
N ASP A 147 7.00 -4.70 14.40
CA ASP A 147 6.94 -5.28 13.05
C ASP A 147 7.06 -4.25 11.92
N ARG A 148 7.60 -3.05 12.21
CA ARG A 148 7.91 -2.05 11.15
C ARG A 148 8.79 -2.67 10.07
N HIS A 149 8.66 -2.21 8.84
CA HIS A 149 9.34 -2.72 7.65
C HIS A 149 8.89 -4.13 7.24
N ASN A 150 7.62 -4.42 7.55
CA ASN A 150 6.84 -5.51 6.99
C ASN A 150 5.63 -4.85 6.34
N ALA A 151 5.53 -4.98 5.02
CA ALA A 151 4.54 -4.22 4.24
C ALA A 151 3.09 -4.40 4.72
N LEU A 152 2.70 -5.59 5.20
CA LEU A 152 1.33 -5.78 5.73
C LEU A 152 1.15 -5.10 7.10
N ALA A 153 2.16 -5.19 7.98
CA ALA A 153 2.12 -4.51 9.27
C ALA A 153 2.08 -2.98 9.09
N ASP A 154 2.86 -2.44 8.14
CA ASP A 154 2.87 -1.01 7.85
C ASP A 154 1.58 -0.55 7.16
N ALA A 155 0.98 -1.36 6.27
CA ALA A 155 -0.35 -1.09 5.72
C ALA A 155 -1.45 -1.00 6.81
N ARG A 156 -1.43 -1.92 7.79
CA ARG A 156 -2.34 -1.86 8.96
C ARG A 156 -2.12 -0.61 9.80
N LEU A 157 -0.86 -0.22 10.01
CA LEU A 157 -0.52 1.00 10.74
C LEU A 157 -0.98 2.26 9.97
N GLY A 158 -0.80 2.29 8.66
CA GLY A 158 -1.32 3.33 7.78
C GLY A 158 -2.85 3.46 7.90
N TYR A 159 -3.56 2.34 7.89
CA TYR A 159 -5.01 2.35 8.10
C TYR A 159 -5.40 2.88 9.49
N ALA A 160 -4.68 2.49 10.55
CA ALA A 160 -4.93 3.01 11.89
C ALA A 160 -4.73 4.54 11.99
N ARG A 161 -3.69 5.09 11.33
CA ARG A 161 -3.48 6.54 11.24
C ARG A 161 -4.61 7.24 10.49
N TRP A 162 -5.06 6.63 9.40
CA TRP A 162 -6.18 7.14 8.62
C TRP A 162 -7.46 7.18 9.46
N LEU A 163 -7.79 6.10 10.19
CA LEU A 163 -8.97 6.05 11.07
C LEU A 163 -8.92 7.12 12.17
N ALA A 164 -7.76 7.32 12.80
CA ALA A 164 -7.60 8.35 13.83
C ALA A 164 -7.81 9.75 13.26
N ALA A 165 -7.30 10.02 12.06
CA ALA A 165 -7.49 11.29 11.37
C ALA A 165 -8.95 11.51 10.94
N ASP A 166 -9.56 10.50 10.34
CA ASP A 166 -10.94 10.55 9.84
C ASP A 166 -11.95 10.78 10.98
N ALA A 167 -11.73 10.20 12.15
CA ALA A 167 -12.55 10.42 13.34
C ALA A 167 -12.53 11.89 13.81
N VAL A 168 -11.36 12.54 13.76
CA VAL A 168 -11.22 13.96 14.11
C VAL A 168 -11.90 14.83 13.05
N LEU A 169 -11.63 14.57 11.77
CA LEU A 169 -12.12 15.38 10.66
C LEU A 169 -13.63 15.24 10.42
N SER A 170 -14.22 14.11 10.79
CA SER A 170 -15.65 13.84 10.68
C SER A 170 -16.46 14.34 11.87
N THR A 171 -15.81 14.78 12.95
CA THR A 171 -16.51 15.36 14.11
C THR A 171 -16.87 16.82 13.77
N PRO A 172 -18.16 17.21 13.78
CA PRO A 172 -18.54 18.60 13.59
C PRO A 172 -17.91 19.45 14.68
N ALA A 173 -17.34 20.61 14.32
CA ALA A 173 -16.87 21.56 15.34
C ALA A 173 -18.04 21.90 16.27
N SER A 174 -17.90 21.58 17.56
CA SER A 174 -18.85 22.01 18.59
C SER A 174 -18.95 23.53 18.52
N GLN A 175 -20.13 24.05 18.20
CA GLN A 175 -20.44 25.48 18.22
C GLN A 175 -20.39 26.04 19.64
#